data_AF-A0A351IPV1-F1
#
_entry.id   AF-A0A351IPV1-F1
#
_cell.length_a   1.000
_cell.length_b   1.000
_cell.length_c   1.000
_cell.angle_alpha   90.00
_cell.angle_beta   90.00
_cell.angle_gamma   90.00
#
_symmetry.space_group_name_H-M   'P 1'
#
loop_
_entity.id
_entity.type
_entity.pdbx_description
1 polymer ?
#
loop_
_entity_poly.entity_id
_entity_poly.type
_entity_poly.pdbx_seq_one_letter_code
_entity_poly.pdbx_strand_id
1 'polypeptide(L)'
;MIPLLILLFFSPFSLFSCTTMLFTKGATEDGSVMVSHSDDNEVGDQRIVYVGAKTYPKGAKRPVFLEKQMFPRYVGTDRGDAYNIEGYPPSKPVGFIDQVEKTYAYLDANYGVINEHLLAIGECTNSTHFYFAAPGPTRLFGIAELSRIALERCKRAKEAVLLIGKLAEQRGYYGWGETLLLADPDEGWVFEISCAPDGKSALWVAKRVPDGEIFVAANQFRIQEIDPQDPTLLYSSNLFRIAQEQNVLEKGKPLNWLRLICPGEFDHPYYSLRRVWRVQSRLNPDLNLSPWVEDAFTSYYPFSVKPKKRVRVEEVFALYRDHYEGTEFDLTKGVAAGPYSSPARFIGSYDRTDFPNKRKTPLPGAWERAISIYYTGYTYVAQLRKELPKEIGGVVWVGFDEPYTSCFMPIYSGVSDLPRSFQYGSPKIYTPDFAWWPFNFVANWIRSIYSYSVKDVVKKQKELEDKEREEALKLEKELATLWKKQPGSVKERATQFCLENAQTILKQWNSLRTDLIEKYNDGYDNKPEPGGMIGYPQEWLDRAGYAKGPISYQKDAGGDKEKVQ
;
A
#
# COMPACT_ATOMS: atom_id res chain seq x y z
N MET A 1 9.68 24.34 -44.42
CA MET A 1 9.07 24.68 -43.11
C MET A 1 7.93 23.71 -42.86
N ILE A 2 8.19 22.65 -42.08
CA ILE A 2 7.18 21.67 -41.67
C ILE A 2 6.98 21.89 -40.17
N PRO A 3 5.76 22.10 -39.66
CA PRO A 3 5.57 22.33 -38.24
C PRO A 3 5.74 21.01 -37.49
N LEU A 4 6.63 21.03 -36.51
CA LEU A 4 6.87 19.92 -35.60
C LEU A 4 5.62 19.75 -34.71
N LEU A 5 4.80 18.73 -35.00
CA LEU A 5 3.73 18.29 -34.12
C LEU A 5 4.38 17.74 -32.84
N ILE A 6 4.30 18.49 -31.74
CA ILE A 6 4.60 17.97 -30.41
C ILE A 6 3.42 17.07 -30.02
N LEU A 7 3.56 15.77 -30.31
CA LEU A 7 2.72 14.73 -29.73
C LEU A 7 3.05 14.65 -28.23
N LEU A 8 2.26 15.36 -27.42
CA LEU A 8 2.13 15.06 -26.00
C LEU A 8 1.52 13.65 -25.89
N PHE A 9 2.38 12.64 -25.74
CA PHE A 9 1.94 11.33 -25.27
C PHE A 9 1.37 11.53 -23.86
N PHE A 10 0.05 11.64 -23.77
CA PHE A 10 -0.66 11.33 -22.54
C PHE A 10 -0.47 9.83 -22.32
N SER A 11 0.55 9.46 -21.54
CA SER A 11 0.58 8.12 -20.97
C SER A 11 -0.70 7.97 -20.14
N PRO A 12 -1.53 6.95 -20.37
CA PRO A 12 -2.56 6.62 -19.40
C PRO A 12 -1.83 6.34 -18.09
N PHE A 13 -2.03 7.20 -17.10
CA PHE A 13 -1.57 6.92 -15.75
C PHE A 13 -2.36 5.70 -15.28
N SER A 14 -1.69 4.58 -15.01
CA SER A 14 -2.29 3.51 -14.23
C SER A 14 -2.76 4.13 -12.91
N LEU A 15 -4.06 4.03 -12.62
CA LEU A 15 -4.61 4.53 -11.38
C LEU A 15 -4.07 3.63 -10.25
N PHE A 16 -3.17 4.21 -9.45
CA PHE A 16 -2.55 3.59 -8.30
C PHE A 16 -3.54 3.62 -7.12
N SER A 17 -3.62 2.53 -6.34
CA SER A 17 -4.70 2.39 -5.36
C SER A 17 -4.26 1.55 -4.16
N CYS A 18 -4.03 2.17 -3.01
CA CYS A 18 -3.51 1.47 -1.83
C CYS A 18 -4.60 0.95 -0.88
N THR A 19 -4.21 0.08 0.06
CA THR A 19 -4.99 -0.21 1.28
C THR A 19 -4.13 0.01 2.51
N THR A 20 -4.58 0.82 3.46
CA THR A 20 -3.82 1.15 4.68
C THR A 20 -4.66 0.97 5.93
N MET A 21 -4.04 0.48 7.00
CA MET A 21 -4.71 0.18 8.27
C MET A 21 -3.90 0.72 9.44
N LEU A 22 -4.60 1.14 10.50
CA LEU A 22 -4.01 1.58 11.75
C LEU A 22 -4.63 0.82 12.92
N PHE A 23 -3.79 0.24 13.77
CA PHE A 23 -4.16 -0.48 14.98
C PHE A 23 -3.58 0.26 16.17
N THR A 24 -4.42 0.71 17.09
CA THR A 24 -3.95 1.36 18.33
C THR A 24 -3.48 0.32 19.36
N LYS A 25 -2.71 0.77 20.36
CA LYS A 25 -2.12 -0.07 21.40
C LYS A 25 -3.14 -1.01 22.06
N GLY A 26 -4.31 -0.52 22.42
CA GLY A 26 -5.34 -1.32 23.09
C GLY A 26 -5.96 -2.39 22.17
N ALA A 27 -5.83 -2.24 20.85
CA ALA A 27 -6.35 -3.15 19.84
C ALA A 27 -5.39 -4.32 19.56
N THR A 28 -4.12 -4.21 19.90
CA THR A 28 -3.08 -5.20 19.58
C THR A 28 -2.74 -6.09 20.78
N GLU A 29 -2.24 -7.30 20.51
CA GLU A 29 -1.96 -8.29 21.56
C GLU A 29 -0.74 -7.91 22.40
N ASP A 30 0.30 -7.38 21.75
CA ASP A 30 1.58 -6.98 22.36
C ASP A 30 1.61 -5.52 22.83
N GLY A 31 0.50 -4.78 22.66
CA GLY A 31 0.40 -3.37 23.02
C GLY A 31 1.16 -2.42 22.08
N SER A 32 1.59 -2.89 20.91
CA SER A 32 2.17 -2.05 19.87
C SER A 32 1.11 -1.20 19.17
N VAL A 33 1.50 -0.04 18.65
CA VAL A 33 0.73 0.63 17.61
C VAL A 33 1.21 0.07 16.27
N MET A 34 0.30 -0.26 15.35
CA MET A 34 0.67 -0.75 14.02
C MET A 34 0.10 0.15 12.92
N VAL A 35 0.92 0.44 11.91
CA VAL A 35 0.52 1.09 10.65
C VAL A 35 0.89 0.17 9.50
N SER A 36 0.00 -0.03 8.54
CA SER A 36 0.27 -0.86 7.38
C SER A 36 -0.12 -0.20 6.08
N HIS A 37 0.46 -0.64 4.97
CA HIS A 37 0.22 -0.07 3.65
C HIS A 37 0.55 -1.10 2.56
N SER A 38 -0.38 -1.37 1.63
CA SER A 38 -0.08 -1.96 0.32
C SER A 38 0.06 -0.86 -0.72
N ASP A 39 1.25 -0.73 -1.30
CA ASP A 39 1.49 0.23 -2.37
C ASP A 39 1.24 -0.45 -3.72
N ASP A 40 0.03 -0.27 -4.24
CA ASP A 40 -0.43 -1.00 -5.41
C ASP A 40 -0.13 -0.22 -6.69
N ASN A 41 1.06 -0.51 -7.24
CA ASN A 41 1.56 0.04 -8.48
C ASN A 41 2.39 -1.01 -9.24
N GLU A 42 1.99 -1.34 -10.47
CA GLU A 42 2.64 -2.42 -11.24
C GLU A 42 4.09 -2.08 -11.64
N VAL A 43 4.38 -0.81 -11.91
CA VAL A 43 5.63 -0.33 -12.53
C VAL A 43 6.22 0.90 -11.82
N GLY A 44 5.76 1.19 -10.61
CA GLY A 44 6.39 2.19 -9.76
C GLY A 44 7.77 1.73 -9.26
N ASP A 45 8.47 2.61 -8.58
CA ASP A 45 9.78 2.36 -8.05
C ASP A 45 9.67 1.47 -6.79
N GLN A 46 9.85 0.16 -6.96
CA GLN A 46 9.65 -0.85 -5.90
C GLN A 46 10.79 -0.91 -4.87
N ARG A 47 11.73 0.04 -4.90
CA ARG A 47 12.86 0.06 -3.97
C ARG A 47 12.42 0.59 -2.62
N ILE A 48 12.93 0.00 -1.55
CA ILE A 48 12.87 0.58 -0.19
C ILE A 48 14.28 1.01 0.15
N VAL A 49 14.45 2.29 0.49
CA VAL A 49 15.75 2.96 0.59
C VAL A 49 15.94 3.49 2.01
N TYR A 50 17.13 3.28 2.56
CA TYR A 50 17.53 3.95 3.80
C TYR A 50 18.02 5.37 3.50
N VAL A 51 17.45 6.36 4.17
CA VAL A 51 17.90 7.74 4.13
C VAL A 51 18.51 8.10 5.47
N GLY A 52 19.82 8.36 5.49
CA GLY A 52 20.54 8.70 6.71
C GLY A 52 20.22 10.09 7.26
N ALA A 53 20.31 10.23 8.58
CA ALA A 53 20.27 11.52 9.29
C ALA A 53 21.38 12.46 8.78
N LYS A 54 21.07 13.76 8.66
CA LYS A 54 22.02 14.77 8.16
C LYS A 54 22.04 15.99 9.07
N THR A 55 23.17 16.69 9.08
CA THR A 55 23.32 18.01 9.71
C THR A 55 23.56 19.06 8.63
N TYR A 56 22.92 20.22 8.77
CA TYR A 56 22.95 21.30 7.80
C TYR A 56 23.41 22.61 8.45
N PRO A 57 24.17 23.46 7.74
CA PRO A 57 24.53 24.78 8.25
C PRO A 57 23.30 25.69 8.39
N LYS A 58 23.38 26.65 9.31
CA LYS A 58 22.33 27.65 9.52
C LYS A 58 22.02 28.39 8.21
N GLY A 59 20.74 28.54 7.89
CA GLY A 59 20.28 29.21 6.66
C GLY A 59 20.28 28.34 5.41
N ALA A 60 20.65 27.06 5.51
CA ALA A 60 20.51 26.10 4.43
C ALA A 60 19.04 26.02 3.94
N LYS A 61 18.90 25.62 2.67
CA LYS A 61 17.59 25.40 2.03
C LYS A 61 17.43 23.91 1.73
N ARG A 62 16.24 23.39 1.98
CA ARG A 62 15.86 22.01 1.65
C ARG A 62 15.17 22.01 0.29
N PRO A 63 15.74 21.36 -0.74
CA PRO A 63 15.06 21.24 -2.03
C PRO A 63 13.76 20.47 -1.86
N VAL A 64 12.76 20.82 -2.65
CA VAL A 64 11.49 20.10 -2.79
C VAL A 64 11.49 19.51 -4.19
N PHE A 65 11.28 18.20 -4.31
CA PHE A 65 11.25 17.53 -5.60
C PHE A 65 9.82 17.25 -6.06
N LEU A 66 9.66 17.11 -7.37
CA LEU A 66 8.39 16.69 -7.97
C LEU A 66 8.03 15.29 -7.46
N GLU A 67 6.77 15.08 -7.11
CA GLU A 67 6.25 13.78 -6.78
C GLU A 67 6.21 12.90 -8.04
N LYS A 68 6.84 11.74 -7.95
CA LYS A 68 6.91 10.74 -8.99
C LYS A 68 7.01 9.39 -8.32
N GLN A 69 6.18 8.43 -8.73
CA GLN A 69 6.28 7.05 -8.27
C GLN A 69 7.04 6.16 -9.28
N MET A 70 6.96 6.49 -10.58
CA MET A 70 7.58 5.72 -11.64
C MET A 70 9.11 5.63 -11.51
N PHE A 71 9.68 4.44 -11.76
CA PHE A 71 11.12 4.26 -11.69
C PHE A 71 11.90 5.11 -12.74
N PRO A 72 12.97 5.82 -12.33
CA PRO A 72 13.34 6.11 -10.95
C PRO A 72 12.50 7.25 -10.36
N ARG A 73 12.02 7.11 -9.12
CA ARG A 73 11.18 8.12 -8.46
C ARG A 73 11.93 9.41 -8.12
N TYR A 74 13.22 9.28 -7.83
CA TYR A 74 14.15 10.37 -7.56
C TYR A 74 15.56 9.95 -7.99
N VAL A 75 16.35 10.92 -8.44
CA VAL A 75 17.77 10.72 -8.82
C VAL A 75 18.60 11.84 -8.23
N GLY A 76 19.54 11.52 -7.35
CA GLY A 76 20.41 12.48 -6.68
C GLY A 76 20.91 11.99 -5.33
N THR A 77 21.68 12.83 -4.63
CA THR A 77 22.37 12.48 -3.38
C THR A 77 21.69 13.03 -2.12
N ASP A 78 20.63 13.84 -2.26
CA ASP A 78 19.92 14.40 -1.11
C ASP A 78 19.30 13.31 -0.23
N ARG A 79 18.97 12.16 -0.81
CA ARG A 79 18.33 11.01 -0.14
C ARG A 79 19.21 9.77 -0.04
N GLY A 80 20.53 9.93 -0.16
CA GLY A 80 21.49 8.82 -0.06
C GLY A 80 21.83 8.17 -1.40
N ASP A 81 22.87 7.33 -1.38
CA ASP A 81 23.52 6.83 -2.60
C ASP A 81 22.67 5.85 -3.41
N ALA A 82 21.69 5.20 -2.79
CA ALA A 82 20.73 4.34 -3.50
C ALA A 82 19.93 5.10 -4.58
N TYR A 83 19.79 6.42 -4.44
CA TYR A 83 19.16 7.26 -5.46
C TYR A 83 20.14 7.87 -6.47
N ASN A 84 21.45 7.67 -6.30
CA ASN A 84 22.43 8.11 -7.29
C ASN A 84 22.57 7.04 -8.39
N ILE A 85 21.63 7.06 -9.34
CA ILE A 85 21.49 6.03 -10.36
C ILE A 85 22.24 6.44 -11.64
N GLU A 86 23.24 5.65 -12.02
CA GLU A 86 24.00 5.86 -13.25
C GLU A 86 23.09 5.85 -14.50
N GLY A 87 23.39 6.74 -15.44
CA GLY A 87 22.65 6.84 -16.71
C GLY A 87 21.32 7.60 -16.63
N TYR A 88 20.87 8.03 -15.45
CA TYR A 88 19.68 8.87 -15.30
C TYR A 88 20.04 10.32 -14.95
N PRO A 89 19.35 11.33 -15.53
CA PRO A 89 19.59 12.72 -15.20
C PRO A 89 19.16 13.02 -13.75
N PRO A 90 19.89 13.89 -13.02
CA PRO A 90 19.50 14.32 -11.68
C PRO A 90 18.11 14.97 -11.67
N SER A 91 17.34 14.67 -10.63
CA SER A 91 16.04 15.28 -10.41
C SER A 91 16.19 16.77 -10.12
N LYS A 92 15.35 17.58 -10.77
CA LYS A 92 15.36 19.04 -10.58
C LYS A 92 14.39 19.41 -9.46
N PRO A 93 14.81 20.23 -8.47
CA PRO A 93 13.89 20.77 -7.48
C PRO A 93 12.79 21.61 -8.13
N VAL A 94 11.57 21.51 -7.60
CA VAL A 94 10.43 22.37 -7.97
C VAL A 94 10.29 23.57 -7.05
N GLY A 95 11.03 23.59 -5.94
CA GLY A 95 11.14 24.74 -5.04
C GLY A 95 11.98 24.41 -3.81
N PHE A 96 11.91 25.28 -2.81
CA PHE A 96 12.73 25.19 -1.61
C PHE A 96 11.96 25.64 -0.36
N ILE A 97 12.30 25.04 0.77
CA ILE A 97 11.91 25.52 2.10
C ILE A 97 13.14 25.72 2.99
N ASP A 98 12.97 26.40 4.11
CA ASP A 98 14.03 26.50 5.12
C ASP A 98 14.38 25.11 5.64
N GLN A 99 15.69 24.87 5.73
CA GLN A 99 16.21 23.62 6.25
C GLN A 99 16.38 23.70 7.77
N VAL A 100 16.09 22.59 8.44
CA VAL A 100 16.38 22.41 9.87
C VAL A 100 17.84 22.00 10.05
N GLU A 101 18.44 22.33 11.19
CA GLU A 101 19.86 22.01 11.44
C GLU A 101 20.14 20.50 11.41
N LYS A 102 19.20 19.66 11.87
CA LYS A 102 19.33 18.20 11.90
C LYS A 102 18.08 17.54 11.39
N THR A 103 18.26 16.54 10.53
CA THR A 103 17.19 15.64 10.08
C THR A 103 17.39 14.23 10.63
N TYR A 104 16.30 13.49 10.78
CA TYR A 104 16.32 12.10 11.24
C TYR A 104 16.57 11.12 10.09
N ALA A 105 17.11 9.95 10.42
CA ALA A 105 17.17 8.82 9.52
C ALA A 105 15.78 8.18 9.36
N TYR A 106 15.47 7.70 8.16
CA TYR A 106 14.19 7.07 7.87
C TYR A 106 14.28 6.06 6.72
N LEU A 107 13.27 5.18 6.66
CA LEU A 107 13.05 4.28 5.53
C LEU A 107 12.09 4.97 4.54
N ASP A 108 12.49 5.01 3.28
CA ASP A 108 11.79 5.69 2.18
C ASP A 108 11.36 4.68 1.11
N ALA A 109 10.12 4.80 0.66
CA ALA A 109 9.60 4.07 -0.48
C ALA A 109 8.95 5.06 -1.45
N ASN A 110 7.83 4.74 -2.10
CA ASN A 110 7.09 5.78 -2.83
C ASN A 110 6.60 6.89 -1.90
N TYR A 111 6.34 6.56 -0.64
CA TYR A 111 6.04 7.46 0.47
C TYR A 111 7.01 7.21 1.63
N GLY A 112 7.07 8.13 2.60
CA GLY A 112 7.80 7.87 3.84
C GLY A 112 7.22 6.67 4.58
N VAL A 113 8.07 5.78 5.11
CA VAL A 113 7.63 4.55 5.81
C VAL A 113 7.71 4.72 7.33
N ILE A 114 8.91 4.91 7.87
CA ILE A 114 9.16 5.07 9.32
C ILE A 114 10.48 5.79 9.56
N ASN A 115 10.62 6.56 10.64
CA ASN A 115 11.91 7.13 11.07
C ASN A 115 12.51 6.47 12.32
N GLU A 116 13.75 6.83 12.65
CA GLU A 116 14.49 6.35 13.84
C GLU A 116 13.84 6.70 15.19
N HIS A 117 12.73 7.48 15.17
CA HIS A 117 11.95 7.86 16.34
C HIS A 117 10.60 7.14 16.44
N LEU A 118 10.40 6.07 15.64
CA LEU A 118 9.19 5.25 15.65
C LEU A 118 7.94 6.01 15.15
N LEU A 119 8.11 7.09 14.40
CA LEU A 119 7.02 7.71 13.64
C LEU A 119 6.87 6.96 12.33
N ALA A 120 5.77 6.23 12.16
CA ALA A 120 5.43 5.51 10.94
C ALA A 120 4.29 6.20 10.18
N ILE A 121 4.29 6.02 8.86
CA ILE A 121 3.31 6.58 7.94
C ILE A 121 2.78 5.45 7.04
N GLY A 122 1.47 5.41 6.83
CA GLY A 122 0.80 4.63 5.79
C GLY A 122 0.04 5.59 4.88
N GLU A 123 -0.15 5.25 3.61
CA GLU A 123 -0.79 6.14 2.64
C GLU A 123 -1.95 5.46 1.93
N CYS A 124 -2.91 6.28 1.49
CA CYS A 124 -3.94 5.87 0.57
C CYS A 124 -4.49 7.01 -0.28
N THR A 125 -4.35 6.88 -1.60
CA THR A 125 -4.89 7.83 -2.58
C THR A 125 -6.40 7.78 -2.74
N ASN A 126 -7.04 8.94 -2.62
CA ASN A 126 -8.48 9.12 -2.69
C ASN A 126 -8.90 10.00 -3.86
N SER A 127 -10.13 9.79 -4.30
CA SER A 127 -10.77 10.70 -5.25
C SER A 127 -11.14 12.02 -4.59
N THR A 128 -10.92 13.12 -5.31
CA THR A 128 -11.24 14.48 -4.85
C THR A 128 -11.88 15.35 -5.94
N HIS A 129 -12.73 16.28 -5.55
CA HIS A 129 -13.27 17.34 -6.41
C HIS A 129 -12.19 18.34 -6.84
N PHE A 130 -11.20 18.59 -6.00
CA PHE A 130 -10.18 19.62 -6.21
C PHE A 130 -8.84 18.97 -6.53
N TYR A 131 -8.46 18.97 -7.81
CA TYR A 131 -7.25 18.32 -8.31
C TYR A 131 -6.42 19.29 -9.17
N PHE A 132 -5.13 19.39 -8.85
CA PHE A 132 -4.14 20.07 -9.70
C PHE A 132 -3.01 19.10 -10.03
N ALA A 133 -2.81 18.80 -11.32
CA ALA A 133 -1.91 17.74 -11.77
C ALA A 133 -0.42 17.98 -11.55
N ALA A 134 -0.02 19.23 -11.28
CA ALA A 134 1.38 19.62 -11.26
C ALA A 134 1.63 20.74 -10.25
N PRO A 135 2.87 20.84 -9.74
CA PRO A 135 3.27 21.96 -8.91
C PRO A 135 3.13 23.29 -9.67
N GLY A 136 3.17 24.39 -8.92
CA GLY A 136 3.03 25.73 -9.45
C GLY A 136 3.52 26.77 -8.46
N PRO A 137 3.47 28.07 -8.82
CA PRO A 137 4.00 29.15 -7.98
C PRO A 137 3.45 29.18 -6.55
N THR A 138 2.24 28.64 -6.37
CA THR A 138 1.49 28.62 -5.12
C THR A 138 1.14 27.20 -4.66
N ARG A 139 1.68 26.16 -5.28
CA ARG A 139 1.41 24.74 -4.91
C ARG A 139 2.69 23.93 -5.03
N LEU A 140 3.40 23.87 -3.92
CA LEU A 140 4.76 23.34 -3.88
C LEU A 140 4.80 21.83 -3.61
N PHE A 141 3.84 21.31 -2.86
CA PHE A 141 3.94 19.98 -2.28
C PHE A 141 2.95 18.97 -2.87
N GLY A 142 3.45 17.76 -3.13
CA GLY A 142 2.66 16.54 -3.18
C GLY A 142 2.81 15.77 -1.86
N ILE A 143 1.97 14.78 -1.62
CA ILE A 143 1.89 14.07 -0.33
C ILE A 143 3.14 13.25 -0.03
N ALA A 144 3.75 12.67 -1.05
CA ALA A 144 4.96 11.88 -0.88
C ALA A 144 6.11 12.75 -0.36
N GLU A 145 6.15 14.01 -0.74
CA GLU A 145 7.17 14.94 -0.26
C GLU A 145 6.88 15.43 1.16
N LEU A 146 5.60 15.66 1.49
CA LEU A 146 5.19 16.04 2.84
C LEU A 146 5.45 14.93 3.87
N SER A 147 5.19 13.67 3.51
CA SER A 147 5.49 12.52 4.38
C SER A 147 6.99 12.40 4.68
N ARG A 148 7.85 12.60 3.68
CA ARG A 148 9.32 12.64 3.87
C ARG A 148 9.75 13.78 4.79
N ILE A 149 9.22 14.99 4.59
CA ILE A 149 9.51 16.13 5.47
C ILE A 149 9.09 15.85 6.91
N ALA A 150 7.95 15.19 7.11
CA ALA A 150 7.51 14.77 8.44
C ALA A 150 8.49 13.79 9.08
N LEU A 151 8.92 12.76 8.35
CA LEU A 151 9.91 11.80 8.86
C LEU A 151 11.28 12.42 9.12
N GLU A 152 11.68 13.40 8.31
CA GLU A 152 12.92 14.17 8.50
C GLU A 152 12.92 14.99 9.80
N ARG A 153 11.74 15.42 10.31
CA ARG A 153 11.63 16.53 11.29
C ARG A 153 10.80 16.24 12.54
N CYS A 154 9.92 15.24 12.53
CA CYS A 154 8.98 14.96 13.61
C CYS A 154 9.31 13.66 14.34
N LYS A 155 8.90 13.57 15.61
CA LYS A 155 9.01 12.34 16.41
C LYS A 155 7.65 11.78 16.79
N ARG A 156 6.62 12.62 16.82
CA ARG A 156 5.25 12.26 17.22
C ARG A 156 4.27 12.35 16.07
N ALA A 157 3.23 11.53 16.10
CA ALA A 157 2.18 11.48 15.10
C ALA A 157 1.45 12.83 14.97
N LYS A 158 1.04 13.43 16.10
CA LYS A 158 0.38 14.75 16.11
C LYS A 158 1.29 15.87 15.62
N GLU A 159 2.60 15.81 15.89
CA GLU A 159 3.57 16.77 15.36
C GLU A 159 3.65 16.68 13.82
N ALA A 160 3.65 15.46 13.29
CA ALA A 160 3.62 15.21 11.85
C ALA A 160 2.34 15.75 11.18
N VAL A 161 1.17 15.49 11.77
CA VAL A 161 -0.12 16.05 11.32
C VAL A 161 -0.04 17.56 11.17
N LEU A 162 0.42 18.25 12.22
CA LEU A 162 0.47 19.71 12.25
C LEU A 162 1.52 20.26 11.27
N LEU A 163 2.67 19.61 11.13
CA LEU A 163 3.71 20.05 10.18
C LEU A 163 3.24 19.90 8.74
N ILE A 164 2.67 18.75 8.38
CA ILE A 164 2.15 18.47 7.04
C ILE A 164 1.04 19.48 6.69
N GLY A 165 0.05 19.62 7.57
CA GLY A 165 -1.06 20.55 7.37
C GLY A 165 -0.59 21.99 7.21
N LYS A 166 0.31 22.46 8.08
CA LYS A 166 0.88 23.82 8.00
C LYS A 166 1.61 24.06 6.68
N LEU A 167 2.45 23.13 6.23
CA LEU A 167 3.20 23.28 4.99
C LEU A 167 2.28 23.33 3.77
N ALA A 168 1.28 22.45 3.75
CA ALA A 168 0.29 22.38 2.67
C ALA A 168 -0.60 23.63 2.63
N GLU A 169 -1.01 24.19 3.77
CA GLU A 169 -1.75 25.45 3.84
C GLU A 169 -0.91 26.64 3.38
N GLN A 170 0.36 26.73 3.79
CA GLN A 170 1.22 27.90 3.55
C GLN A 170 1.87 27.93 2.17
N ARG A 171 2.11 26.76 1.57
CA ARG A 171 2.86 26.63 0.31
C ARG A 171 2.08 25.90 -0.77
N GLY A 172 0.82 25.55 -0.47
CA GLY A 172 -0.11 24.86 -1.33
C GLY A 172 0.24 23.41 -1.59
N TYR A 173 -0.77 22.72 -2.12
CA TYR A 173 -0.76 21.30 -2.40
C TYR A 173 -1.22 21.03 -3.84
N TYR A 174 -0.65 20.01 -4.47
CA TYR A 174 -1.05 19.50 -5.78
C TYR A 174 -1.15 17.99 -5.71
N GLY A 175 -1.83 17.39 -6.69
CA GLY A 175 -2.09 15.96 -6.74
C GLY A 175 -3.51 15.60 -6.30
N TRP A 176 -3.70 14.31 -6.03
CA TRP A 176 -4.97 13.72 -5.64
C TRP A 176 -5.32 14.01 -4.18
N GLY A 177 -6.52 13.60 -3.78
CA GLY A 177 -6.87 13.56 -2.37
C GLY A 177 -6.12 12.42 -1.70
N GLU A 178 -5.71 12.56 -0.45
CA GLU A 178 -4.85 11.56 0.19
C GLU A 178 -5.23 11.35 1.64
N THR A 179 -5.15 10.10 2.10
CA THR A 179 -5.22 9.73 3.51
C THR A 179 -3.84 9.27 3.96
N LEU A 180 -3.28 9.90 4.99
CA LEU A 180 -2.12 9.43 5.71
C LEU A 180 -2.51 8.86 7.08
N LEU A 181 -2.05 7.65 7.38
CA LEU A 181 -2.07 7.10 8.73
C LEU A 181 -0.74 7.43 9.39
N LEU A 182 -0.76 8.33 10.37
CA LEU A 182 0.42 8.81 11.08
C LEU A 182 0.39 8.24 12.49
N ALA A 183 1.40 7.45 12.86
CA ALA A 183 1.43 6.81 14.17
C ALA A 183 2.80 6.85 14.83
N ASP A 184 2.78 6.93 16.15
CA ASP A 184 3.93 6.71 17.01
C ASP A 184 3.56 5.65 18.06
N PRO A 185 4.47 5.24 18.98
CA PRO A 185 4.16 4.19 19.95
C PRO A 185 3.06 4.52 20.97
N ASP A 186 2.54 5.75 20.99
CA ASP A 186 1.51 6.21 21.92
C ASP A 186 0.13 6.38 21.26
N GLU A 187 0.07 6.88 20.02
CA GLU A 187 -1.19 7.19 19.35
C GLU A 187 -1.12 7.09 17.82
N GLY A 188 -2.31 7.09 17.19
CA GLY A 188 -2.49 7.04 15.74
C GLY A 188 -3.50 8.07 15.25
N TRP A 189 -3.17 8.74 14.15
CA TRP A 189 -3.98 9.78 13.52
C TRP A 189 -4.27 9.44 12.05
N VAL A 190 -5.51 9.67 11.63
CA VAL A 190 -5.93 9.66 10.22
C VAL A 190 -5.89 11.10 9.75
N PHE A 191 -5.07 11.43 8.77
CA PHE A 191 -4.95 12.75 8.15
C PHE A 191 -5.46 12.68 6.71
N GLU A 192 -6.45 13.49 6.37
CA GLU A 192 -7.05 13.54 5.05
C GLU A 192 -6.82 14.92 4.44
N ILE A 193 -6.32 14.98 3.21
CA ILE A 193 -5.95 16.22 2.53
C ILE A 193 -6.46 16.25 1.09
N SER A 194 -6.79 17.45 0.63
CA SER A 194 -7.10 17.76 -0.76
C SER A 194 -6.53 19.12 -1.14
N CYS A 195 -6.39 19.38 -2.44
CA CYS A 195 -6.22 20.74 -2.91
C CYS A 195 -7.37 21.62 -2.43
N ALA A 196 -7.11 22.90 -2.18
CA ALA A 196 -8.17 23.89 -2.01
C ALA A 196 -8.63 24.43 -3.38
N PRO A 197 -9.92 24.79 -3.54
CA PRO A 197 -10.44 25.37 -4.78
C PRO A 197 -9.76 26.70 -5.18
N ASP A 198 -9.12 27.39 -4.24
CA ASP A 198 -8.38 28.63 -4.49
C ASP A 198 -7.10 28.44 -5.32
N GLY A 199 -6.63 27.20 -5.50
CA GLY A 199 -5.41 26.87 -6.23
C GLY A 199 -4.10 27.31 -5.57
N LYS A 200 -4.16 27.75 -4.31
CA LYS A 200 -3.04 28.34 -3.56
C LYS A 200 -2.77 27.66 -2.23
N SER A 201 -3.76 27.00 -1.65
CA SER A 201 -3.66 26.34 -0.35
C SER A 201 -4.11 24.87 -0.44
N ALA A 202 -4.18 24.23 0.72
CA ALA A 202 -4.77 22.90 0.89
C ALA A 202 -5.95 22.98 1.86
N LEU A 203 -6.85 22.00 1.74
CA LEU A 203 -7.82 21.67 2.77
C LEU A 203 -7.37 20.38 3.42
N TRP A 204 -7.43 20.29 4.74
CA TRP A 204 -7.14 19.04 5.44
C TRP A 204 -7.93 18.92 6.74
N VAL A 205 -8.18 17.68 7.14
CA VAL A 205 -8.73 17.30 8.44
C VAL A 205 -7.91 16.14 9.00
N ALA A 206 -7.87 15.99 10.31
CA ALA A 206 -7.27 14.84 10.95
C ALA A 206 -8.06 14.42 12.18
N LYS A 207 -8.19 13.11 12.37
CA LYS A 207 -8.87 12.52 13.52
C LYS A 207 -8.01 11.47 14.20
N ARG A 208 -7.87 11.57 15.51
CA ARG A 208 -7.19 10.54 16.30
C ARG A 208 -8.05 9.29 16.41
N VAL A 209 -7.46 8.12 16.18
CA VAL A 209 -8.15 6.83 16.39
C VAL A 209 -8.19 6.53 17.89
N PRO A 210 -9.36 6.18 18.45
CA PRO A 210 -9.47 5.79 19.85
C PRO A 210 -8.59 4.60 20.20
N ASP A 211 -7.98 4.61 21.39
CA ASP A 211 -7.23 3.46 21.87
C ASP A 211 -8.14 2.24 22.04
N GLY A 212 -7.70 1.07 21.61
CA GLY A 212 -8.53 -0.13 21.55
C GLY A 212 -9.21 -0.38 20.20
N GLU A 213 -9.07 0.55 19.24
CA GLU A 213 -9.73 0.47 17.94
C GLU A 213 -8.75 0.42 16.76
N ILE A 214 -9.31 0.04 15.60
CA ILE A 214 -8.64 -0.06 14.32
C ILE A 214 -9.33 0.85 13.29
N PHE A 215 -8.55 1.41 12.38
CA PHE A 215 -9.02 2.19 11.24
C PHE A 215 -8.55 1.56 9.92
N VAL A 216 -9.36 1.70 8.87
CA VAL A 216 -9.06 1.19 7.53
C VAL A 216 -9.37 2.26 6.49
N ALA A 217 -8.42 2.55 5.60
CA ALA A 217 -8.63 3.35 4.40
C ALA A 217 -8.36 2.53 3.15
N ALA A 218 -9.22 2.73 2.15
CA ALA A 218 -9.19 2.04 0.86
C ALA A 218 -9.70 2.97 -0.25
N ASN A 219 -8.91 3.96 -0.63
CA ASN A 219 -9.12 4.92 -1.71
C ASN A 219 -10.36 5.80 -1.63
N GLN A 220 -10.87 5.96 -0.41
CA GLN A 220 -11.93 6.89 -0.11
C GLN A 220 -11.65 7.54 1.24
N PHE A 221 -11.93 8.84 1.32
CA PHE A 221 -11.98 9.57 2.58
C PHE A 221 -13.02 8.93 3.52
N ARG A 222 -12.77 9.00 4.82
CA ARG A 222 -13.57 8.35 5.87
C ARG A 222 -13.98 9.30 6.99
N ILE A 223 -13.29 10.44 7.15
CA ILE A 223 -13.72 11.46 8.10
C ILE A 223 -14.96 12.16 7.53
N GLN A 224 -16.03 12.23 8.32
CA GLN A 224 -17.31 12.82 7.89
C GLN A 224 -17.56 14.14 8.62
N GLU A 225 -18.36 14.11 9.68
CA GLU A 225 -18.75 15.32 10.40
C GLU A 225 -17.57 15.92 11.17
N ILE A 226 -17.40 17.23 11.03
CA ILE A 226 -16.41 18.03 11.72
C ILE A 226 -17.10 18.83 12.82
N ASP A 227 -16.89 18.40 14.06
CA ASP A 227 -17.27 19.15 15.25
C ASP A 227 -16.06 19.95 15.77
N PRO A 228 -16.08 21.29 15.71
CA PRO A 228 -15.02 22.14 16.26
C PRO A 228 -14.72 21.93 17.74
N GLN A 229 -15.63 21.31 18.50
CA GLN A 229 -15.46 21.04 19.92
C GLN A 229 -14.80 19.68 20.20
N ASP A 230 -14.67 18.80 19.20
CA ASP A 230 -14.04 17.50 19.37
C ASP A 230 -12.50 17.66 19.53
N PRO A 231 -11.93 17.35 20.71
CA PRO A 231 -10.49 17.50 20.93
C PRO A 231 -9.64 16.47 20.17
N THR A 232 -10.28 15.46 19.56
CA THR A 232 -9.63 14.46 18.72
C THR A 232 -9.59 14.87 17.24
N LEU A 233 -10.19 16.02 16.89
CA LEU A 233 -10.16 16.59 15.55
C LEU A 233 -9.16 17.74 15.44
N LEU A 234 -8.47 17.79 14.31
CA LEU A 234 -7.67 18.91 13.84
C LEU A 234 -8.08 19.21 12.40
N TYR A 235 -8.02 20.45 11.95
CA TYR A 235 -8.38 20.81 10.58
C TYR A 235 -7.72 22.12 10.13
N SER A 236 -7.68 22.33 8.82
CA SER A 236 -7.09 23.51 8.21
C SER A 236 -7.84 24.79 8.59
N SER A 237 -7.10 25.87 8.81
CA SER A 237 -7.66 27.15 9.28
C SER A 237 -8.64 27.80 8.30
N ASN A 238 -8.51 27.46 7.02
CA ASN A 238 -9.35 27.91 5.91
C ASN A 238 -10.60 27.04 5.66
N LEU A 239 -10.79 25.92 6.35
CA LEU A 239 -11.82 24.91 6.03
C LEU A 239 -13.24 25.48 6.03
N PHE A 240 -13.68 26.09 7.13
CA PHE A 240 -15.04 26.61 7.27
C PHE A 240 -15.34 27.75 6.30
N ARG A 241 -14.36 28.63 6.06
CA ARG A 241 -14.48 29.72 5.08
C ARG A 241 -14.73 29.15 3.68
N ILE A 242 -13.91 28.19 3.24
CA ILE A 242 -14.05 27.59 1.91
C ILE A 242 -15.35 26.80 1.81
N ALA A 243 -15.74 26.05 2.84
CA ALA A 243 -17.01 25.32 2.85
C ALA A 243 -18.23 26.25 2.69
N GLN A 244 -18.16 27.46 3.27
CA GLN A 244 -19.16 28.50 3.06
C GLN A 244 -19.16 29.01 1.61
N GLU A 245 -17.99 29.27 1.03
CA GLU A 245 -17.84 29.73 -0.36
C GLU A 245 -18.33 28.70 -1.39
N GLN A 246 -18.24 27.39 -1.08
CA GLN A 246 -18.75 26.31 -1.93
C GLN A 246 -20.25 26.03 -1.73
N ASN A 247 -20.95 26.78 -0.86
CA ASN A 247 -22.36 26.56 -0.50
C ASN A 247 -22.68 25.14 0.03
N VAL A 248 -21.70 24.48 0.67
CA VAL A 248 -21.88 23.12 1.24
C VAL A 248 -22.30 23.17 2.72
N LEU A 249 -22.20 24.34 3.36
CA LEU A 249 -22.66 24.54 4.74
C LEU A 249 -24.16 24.84 4.80
N GLU A 250 -24.94 23.87 5.28
CA GLU A 250 -26.33 24.12 5.68
C GLU A 250 -26.39 24.77 7.07
N LYS A 251 -27.25 25.79 7.21
CA LYS A 251 -27.41 26.50 8.49
C LYS A 251 -27.91 25.54 9.58
N GLY A 252 -27.11 25.38 10.64
CA GLY A 252 -27.45 24.56 11.80
C GLY A 252 -27.05 23.07 11.70
N LYS A 253 -26.37 22.65 10.63
CA LYS A 253 -25.80 21.30 10.51
C LYS A 253 -24.27 21.33 10.63
N PRO A 254 -23.63 20.24 11.13
CA PRO A 254 -22.17 20.12 11.12
C PRO A 254 -21.63 20.08 9.68
N LEU A 255 -20.41 20.57 9.49
CA LEU A 255 -19.70 20.43 8.22
C LEU A 255 -19.37 18.96 7.97
N ASN A 256 -19.71 18.42 6.81
CA ASN A 256 -19.32 17.07 6.40
C ASN A 256 -18.14 17.13 5.41
N TRP A 257 -16.95 16.71 5.86
CA TRP A 257 -15.71 16.68 5.07
C TRP A 257 -15.82 15.79 3.84
N LEU A 258 -16.30 14.56 4.01
CA LEU A 258 -16.45 13.59 2.93
C LEU A 258 -17.30 14.16 1.78
N ARG A 259 -18.44 14.77 2.09
CA ARG A 259 -19.33 15.39 1.08
C ARG A 259 -18.76 16.67 0.47
N LEU A 260 -17.90 17.40 1.17
CA LEU A 260 -17.26 18.61 0.65
C LEU A 260 -16.18 18.27 -0.39
N ILE A 261 -15.40 17.22 -0.14
CA ILE A 261 -14.16 16.96 -0.88
C ILE A 261 -14.28 15.80 -1.86
N CYS A 262 -15.09 14.79 -1.53
CA CYS A 262 -15.08 13.52 -2.25
C CYS A 262 -16.23 13.43 -3.27
N PRO A 263 -15.94 13.08 -4.54
CA PRO A 263 -16.97 12.80 -5.54
C PRO A 263 -17.66 11.44 -5.37
N GLY A 264 -17.29 10.65 -4.36
CA GLY A 264 -17.81 9.29 -4.10
C GLY A 264 -16.72 8.22 -4.15
N GLU A 265 -17.06 7.02 -4.59
CA GLU A 265 -16.15 5.88 -4.74
C GLU A 265 -15.00 6.16 -5.72
N PHE A 266 -13.83 5.56 -5.50
CA PHE A 266 -12.60 5.89 -6.23
C PHE A 266 -12.66 5.62 -7.73
N ASP A 267 -13.29 4.51 -8.13
CA ASP A 267 -13.38 4.10 -9.53
C ASP A 267 -14.79 3.61 -9.87
N HIS A 268 -15.21 2.52 -9.23
CA HIS A 268 -16.54 1.93 -9.39
C HIS A 268 -17.23 1.81 -8.03
N PRO A 269 -18.58 1.78 -7.95
CA PRO A 269 -19.27 1.30 -6.75
C PRO A 269 -18.62 0.05 -6.18
N TYR A 270 -18.33 0.07 -4.87
CA TYR A 270 -17.65 -0.98 -4.10
C TYR A 270 -16.16 -1.19 -4.37
N TYR A 271 -15.48 -0.34 -5.16
CA TYR A 271 -14.02 -0.37 -5.30
C TYR A 271 -13.30 -0.13 -3.96
N SER A 272 -13.84 0.78 -3.15
CA SER A 272 -13.31 1.17 -1.85
C SER A 272 -14.05 0.48 -0.70
N LEU A 273 -15.37 0.65 -0.65
CA LEU A 273 -16.17 0.30 0.52
C LEU A 273 -16.21 -1.21 0.80
N ARG A 274 -16.04 -2.08 -0.21
CA ARG A 274 -15.97 -3.53 -0.01
C ARG A 274 -14.74 -3.95 0.81
N ARG A 275 -13.58 -3.32 0.57
CA ARG A 275 -12.35 -3.59 1.35
C ARG A 275 -12.50 -3.12 2.79
N VAL A 276 -13.10 -1.95 3.01
CA VAL A 276 -13.40 -1.44 4.36
C VAL A 276 -14.30 -2.41 5.11
N TRP A 277 -15.42 -2.80 4.50
CA TRP A 277 -16.35 -3.78 5.06
C TRP A 277 -15.64 -5.09 5.43
N ARG A 278 -14.83 -5.61 4.50
CA ARG A 278 -14.19 -6.91 4.67
C ARG A 278 -13.24 -6.92 5.85
N VAL A 279 -12.38 -5.90 6.00
CA VAL A 279 -11.46 -5.81 7.13
C VAL A 279 -12.22 -5.67 8.45
N GLN A 280 -13.19 -4.74 8.53
CA GLN A 280 -13.97 -4.53 9.75
C GLN A 280 -14.75 -5.80 10.16
N SER A 281 -15.36 -6.48 9.20
CA SER A 281 -16.13 -7.72 9.44
C SER A 281 -15.25 -8.91 9.82
N ARG A 282 -14.03 -9.03 9.26
CA ARG A 282 -13.08 -10.07 9.68
C ARG A 282 -12.57 -9.86 11.10
N LEU A 283 -12.30 -8.60 11.48
CA LEU A 283 -11.80 -8.27 12.82
C LEU A 283 -12.90 -8.28 13.89
N ASN A 284 -14.14 -7.95 13.52
CA ASN A 284 -15.28 -8.01 14.42
C ASN A 284 -16.57 -8.44 13.69
N PRO A 285 -16.81 -9.75 13.56
CA PRO A 285 -18.02 -10.27 12.90
C PRO A 285 -19.30 -9.97 13.67
N ASP A 286 -19.22 -9.65 14.97
CA ASP A 286 -20.39 -9.36 15.81
C ASP A 286 -21.03 -8.00 15.46
N LEU A 287 -20.33 -7.14 14.70
CA LEU A 287 -20.90 -5.90 14.16
C LEU A 287 -21.99 -6.17 13.10
N ASN A 288 -22.00 -7.37 12.50
CA ASN A 288 -22.94 -7.77 11.46
C ASN A 288 -23.12 -6.70 10.35
N LEU A 289 -21.99 -6.13 9.92
CA LEU A 289 -22.00 -5.13 8.85
C LEU A 289 -22.46 -5.80 7.54
N SER A 290 -23.51 -5.27 6.93
CA SER A 290 -23.90 -5.56 5.55
C SER A 290 -22.76 -5.22 4.59
N PRO A 291 -22.44 -6.06 3.60
CA PRO A 291 -21.53 -5.68 2.51
C PRO A 291 -22.14 -4.68 1.53
N TRP A 292 -23.44 -4.38 1.68
CA TRP A 292 -24.23 -3.51 0.83
C TRP A 292 -24.64 -2.23 1.57
N VAL A 293 -24.47 -1.08 0.91
CA VAL A 293 -24.81 0.27 1.39
C VAL A 293 -25.62 1.03 0.35
N GLU A 294 -26.28 2.10 0.78
CA GLU A 294 -27.12 2.95 -0.08
C GLU A 294 -26.28 3.77 -1.08
N ASP A 295 -25.22 4.42 -0.61
CA ASP A 295 -24.34 5.25 -1.43
C ASP A 295 -22.88 5.26 -0.94
N ALA A 296 -22.03 5.94 -1.69
CA ALA A 296 -20.61 6.12 -1.38
C ALA A 296 -20.34 6.96 -0.12
N PHE A 297 -21.33 7.69 0.39
CA PHE A 297 -21.24 8.59 1.54
C PHE A 297 -21.80 7.98 2.83
N THR A 298 -21.95 6.65 2.85
CA THR A 298 -22.54 5.92 3.96
C THR A 298 -21.81 6.16 5.30
N SER A 299 -22.59 6.33 6.37
CA SER A 299 -22.11 6.31 7.75
C SER A 299 -22.23 4.92 8.39
N TYR A 300 -22.74 3.92 7.65
CA TYR A 300 -22.99 2.57 8.16
C TYR A 300 -21.70 1.84 8.54
N TYR A 301 -20.61 2.09 7.80
CA TYR A 301 -19.28 1.64 8.21
C TYR A 301 -18.68 2.71 9.11
N PRO A 302 -18.43 2.43 10.40
CA PRO A 302 -17.89 3.42 11.34
C PRO A 302 -16.47 3.85 10.95
N PHE A 303 -16.06 5.01 11.48
CA PHE A 303 -14.71 5.54 11.33
C PHE A 303 -13.66 4.50 11.76
N SER A 304 -13.81 3.98 12.98
CA SER A 304 -12.96 2.94 13.56
C SER A 304 -13.81 1.90 14.27
N VAL A 305 -13.24 0.69 14.49
CA VAL A 305 -13.93 -0.42 15.18
C VAL A 305 -13.03 -1.04 16.24
N LYS A 306 -13.64 -1.47 17.34
CA LYS A 306 -12.98 -2.35 18.30
C LYS A 306 -12.95 -3.78 17.72
N PRO A 307 -11.78 -4.43 17.58
CA PRO A 307 -11.72 -5.80 17.12
C PRO A 307 -12.28 -6.74 18.22
N LYS A 308 -12.85 -7.88 17.81
CA LYS A 308 -13.43 -8.86 18.76
C LYS A 308 -12.38 -9.48 19.66
N LYS A 309 -11.16 -9.65 19.13
CA LYS A 309 -9.97 -10.08 19.85
C LYS A 309 -8.85 -9.10 19.57
N ARG A 310 -7.88 -9.01 20.49
CA ARG A 310 -6.66 -8.26 20.23
C ARG A 310 -5.93 -8.86 19.03
N VAL A 311 -5.35 -7.99 18.21
CA VAL A 311 -4.78 -8.32 16.90
C VAL A 311 -3.28 -8.56 17.04
N ARG A 312 -2.79 -9.66 16.46
CA ARG A 312 -1.34 -9.91 16.31
C ARG A 312 -0.88 -9.44 14.93
N VAL A 313 0.42 -9.24 14.77
CA VAL A 313 0.99 -8.76 13.50
C VAL A 313 0.70 -9.73 12.33
N GLU A 314 0.65 -11.04 12.58
CA GLU A 314 0.38 -12.05 11.54
C GLU A 314 -1.08 -12.01 11.06
N GLU A 315 -2.00 -11.57 11.93
CA GLU A 315 -3.39 -11.34 11.53
C GLU A 315 -3.48 -10.14 10.58
N VAL A 316 -2.61 -9.13 10.73
CA VAL A 316 -2.50 -8.02 9.77
C VAL A 316 -1.99 -8.52 8.42
N PHE A 317 -0.98 -9.41 8.42
CA PHE A 317 -0.54 -10.07 7.17
C PHE A 317 -1.72 -10.79 6.51
N ALA A 318 -2.48 -11.58 7.28
CA ALA A 318 -3.63 -12.31 6.77
C ALA A 318 -4.77 -11.43 6.25
N LEU A 319 -4.90 -10.17 6.70
CA LEU A 319 -5.84 -9.20 6.13
C LEU A 319 -5.38 -8.71 4.75
N TYR A 320 -4.07 -8.51 4.55
CA TYR A 320 -3.53 -8.16 3.24
C TYR A 320 -3.62 -9.29 2.23
N ARG A 321 -3.76 -10.54 2.69
CA ARG A 321 -3.90 -11.75 1.87
C ARG A 321 -5.35 -12.08 1.50
N ASP A 322 -6.26 -11.10 1.54
CA ASP A 322 -7.68 -11.36 1.36
C ASP A 322 -8.17 -11.04 -0.06
N HIS A 323 -8.88 -11.99 -0.65
CA HIS A 323 -9.63 -11.86 -1.90
C HIS A 323 -11.12 -12.16 -1.73
N TYR A 324 -11.66 -11.82 -0.55
CA TYR A 324 -13.03 -12.04 -0.12
C TYR A 324 -13.42 -13.51 0.06
N GLU A 325 -12.46 -14.38 0.38
CA GLU A 325 -12.69 -15.82 0.55
C GLU A 325 -13.82 -16.10 1.53
N GLY A 326 -14.72 -17.03 1.15
CA GLY A 326 -15.88 -17.43 1.96
C GLY A 326 -17.07 -16.46 1.91
N THR A 327 -17.09 -15.51 0.98
CA THR A 327 -18.21 -14.60 0.74
C THR A 327 -18.77 -14.78 -0.68
N GLU A 328 -19.86 -14.08 -1.01
CA GLU A 328 -20.38 -14.04 -2.39
C GLU A 328 -19.42 -13.33 -3.38
N PHE A 329 -18.42 -12.61 -2.88
CA PHE A 329 -17.42 -11.86 -3.66
C PHE A 329 -16.08 -12.60 -3.84
N ASP A 330 -16.01 -13.86 -3.40
CA ASP A 330 -14.79 -14.68 -3.40
C ASP A 330 -14.19 -14.81 -4.82
N LEU A 331 -13.03 -14.18 -5.03
CA LEU A 331 -12.35 -14.17 -6.34
C LEU A 331 -11.73 -15.53 -6.70
N THR A 332 -11.67 -16.49 -5.79
CA THR A 332 -11.20 -17.85 -6.11
C THR A 332 -12.28 -18.71 -6.76
N LYS A 333 -13.51 -18.19 -6.90
CA LYS A 333 -14.68 -18.93 -7.39
C LYS A 333 -15.18 -18.46 -8.76
N GLY A 334 -15.99 -19.31 -9.37
CA GLY A 334 -16.70 -19.03 -10.61
C GLY A 334 -15.83 -19.07 -11.86
N VAL A 335 -16.45 -18.77 -13.01
CA VAL A 335 -15.79 -18.83 -14.32
C VAL A 335 -14.54 -17.97 -14.41
N ALA A 336 -14.57 -16.79 -13.81
CA ALA A 336 -13.49 -15.81 -13.91
C ALA A 336 -12.22 -16.26 -13.18
N ALA A 337 -12.32 -17.20 -12.23
CA ALA A 337 -11.16 -17.78 -11.55
C ALA A 337 -10.43 -18.84 -12.40
N GLY A 338 -10.96 -19.17 -13.57
CA GLY A 338 -10.38 -20.17 -14.46
C GLY A 338 -10.44 -21.61 -13.88
N PRO A 339 -9.81 -22.57 -14.56
CA PRO A 339 -9.83 -23.97 -14.14
C PRO A 339 -9.12 -24.21 -12.80
N TYR A 340 -8.24 -23.31 -12.39
CA TYR A 340 -7.38 -23.52 -11.22
C TYR A 340 -7.61 -22.48 -10.11
N SER A 341 -8.79 -21.85 -10.08
CA SER A 341 -9.24 -20.99 -8.96
C SER A 341 -8.32 -19.79 -8.67
N SER A 342 -7.73 -19.18 -9.70
CA SER A 342 -6.87 -18.00 -9.56
C SER A 342 -7.70 -16.76 -9.18
N PRO A 343 -7.32 -16.00 -8.14
CA PRO A 343 -8.02 -14.76 -7.76
C PRO A 343 -7.65 -13.57 -8.65
N ALA A 344 -6.63 -13.69 -9.50
CA ALA A 344 -6.19 -12.59 -10.35
C ALA A 344 -7.32 -12.14 -11.31
N ARG A 345 -7.58 -10.83 -11.35
CA ARG A 345 -8.54 -10.18 -12.26
C ARG A 345 -7.87 -9.05 -12.99
N PHE A 346 -7.34 -9.35 -14.19
CA PHE A 346 -6.64 -8.35 -14.99
C PHE A 346 -7.60 -7.26 -15.47
N ILE A 347 -7.20 -6.00 -15.24
CA ILE A 347 -7.96 -4.80 -15.61
C ILE A 347 -8.26 -4.80 -17.11
N GLY A 348 -9.55 -4.84 -17.47
CA GLY A 348 -10.06 -4.79 -18.83
C GLY A 348 -10.43 -3.37 -19.28
N SER A 349 -11.08 -3.26 -20.44
CA SER A 349 -11.55 -1.98 -21.00
C SER A 349 -12.65 -1.32 -20.16
N TYR A 350 -13.38 -2.10 -19.37
CA TYR A 350 -14.48 -1.63 -18.51
C TYR A 350 -14.02 -1.21 -17.12
N ASP A 351 -12.85 -1.69 -16.67
CA ASP A 351 -12.22 -1.34 -15.39
C ASP A 351 -11.41 -0.01 -15.49
N ARG A 352 -11.50 0.70 -16.61
CA ARG A 352 -10.90 2.03 -16.81
C ARG A 352 -12.01 3.05 -16.90
N THR A 353 -12.51 3.54 -15.76
CA THR A 353 -13.47 4.64 -15.80
C THR A 353 -12.75 5.98 -16.01
N ASP A 354 -13.45 6.92 -16.65
CA ASP A 354 -13.01 8.31 -16.70
C ASP A 354 -12.72 8.81 -15.27
N PHE A 355 -11.86 9.83 -15.13
CA PHE A 355 -11.66 10.54 -13.86
C PHE A 355 -13.01 10.70 -13.12
N PRO A 356 -13.09 10.56 -11.79
CA PRO A 356 -14.35 10.62 -11.03
C PRO A 356 -15.27 11.79 -11.45
N ASN A 357 -14.67 12.95 -11.74
CA ASN A 357 -15.38 14.18 -12.14
C ASN A 357 -15.77 14.24 -13.63
N LYS A 358 -15.47 13.20 -14.41
CA LYS A 358 -15.77 13.06 -15.85
C LYS A 358 -16.53 11.75 -16.16
N ARG A 359 -16.90 10.98 -15.14
CA ARG A 359 -17.62 9.71 -15.31
C ARG A 359 -18.90 9.92 -16.11
N LYS A 360 -19.08 9.10 -17.15
CA LYS A 360 -20.34 8.98 -17.87
C LYS A 360 -21.23 7.96 -17.17
N THR A 361 -22.52 8.25 -17.04
CA THR A 361 -23.53 7.33 -16.52
C THR A 361 -24.43 6.81 -17.66
N PRO A 362 -24.79 5.52 -17.67
CA PRO A 362 -24.47 4.45 -16.71
C PRO A 362 -23.03 3.91 -16.84
N LEU A 363 -22.46 3.43 -15.72
CA LEU A 363 -21.14 2.79 -15.69
C LEU A 363 -21.22 1.34 -16.22
N PRO A 364 -20.19 0.84 -16.94
CA PRO A 364 -20.09 -0.57 -17.25
C PRO A 364 -19.77 -1.39 -15.99
N GLY A 365 -19.86 -2.73 -16.06
CA GLY A 365 -19.46 -3.60 -14.96
C GLY A 365 -17.94 -3.58 -14.69
N ALA A 366 -17.54 -3.91 -13.47
CA ALA A 366 -16.15 -4.00 -13.02
C ALA A 366 -15.94 -5.24 -12.14
N TRP A 367 -14.69 -5.68 -12.01
CA TRP A 367 -14.34 -6.72 -11.03
C TRP A 367 -14.30 -6.16 -9.60
N GLU A 368 -14.54 -7.02 -8.62
CA GLU A 368 -14.30 -6.67 -7.21
C GLU A 368 -12.80 -6.38 -7.00
N ARG A 369 -12.50 -5.27 -6.32
CA ARG A 369 -11.13 -4.90 -5.95
C ARG A 369 -10.76 -5.58 -4.63
N ALA A 370 -10.05 -6.70 -4.69
CA ALA A 370 -9.51 -7.42 -3.53
C ALA A 370 -8.43 -6.61 -2.79
N ILE A 371 -8.10 -6.99 -1.55
CA ILE A 371 -7.02 -6.35 -0.79
C ILE A 371 -5.66 -6.81 -1.31
N SER A 372 -5.48 -8.13 -1.46
CA SER A 372 -4.35 -8.70 -2.18
C SER A 372 -4.59 -8.55 -3.68
N ILE A 373 -3.64 -7.97 -4.42
CA ILE A 373 -3.79 -7.81 -5.85
C ILE A 373 -2.47 -7.99 -6.61
N TYR A 374 -2.59 -8.48 -7.84
CA TYR A 374 -1.47 -8.90 -8.68
C TYR A 374 -0.48 -7.80 -9.09
N TYR A 375 -0.83 -6.54 -8.89
CA TYR A 375 0.00 -5.36 -9.18
C TYR A 375 0.45 -4.63 -7.92
N THR A 376 0.33 -5.24 -6.74
CA THR A 376 0.98 -4.75 -5.53
C THR A 376 2.48 -4.68 -5.77
N GLY A 377 3.09 -3.52 -5.51
CA GLY A 377 4.53 -3.35 -5.62
C GLY A 377 5.24 -3.91 -4.38
N TYR A 378 4.79 -3.45 -3.22
CA TYR A 378 5.19 -3.97 -1.93
C TYR A 378 4.09 -3.69 -0.89
N THR A 379 4.11 -4.45 0.19
CA THR A 379 3.27 -4.22 1.38
C THR A 379 4.17 -4.13 2.59
N TYR A 380 3.85 -3.24 3.53
CA TYR A 380 4.50 -3.25 4.84
C TYR A 380 3.52 -3.16 6.00
N VAL A 381 3.97 -3.68 7.15
CA VAL A 381 3.38 -3.47 8.47
C VAL A 381 4.47 -2.94 9.41
N ALA A 382 4.38 -1.67 9.79
CA ALA A 382 5.21 -1.05 10.80
C ALA A 382 4.60 -1.27 12.19
N GLN A 383 5.29 -2.05 13.02
CA GLN A 383 4.93 -2.37 14.40
C GLN A 383 5.78 -1.55 15.37
N LEU A 384 5.13 -0.74 16.21
CA LEU A 384 5.74 0.28 17.06
C LEU A 384 5.60 -0.08 18.54
N ARG A 385 6.69 -0.52 19.17
CA ARG A 385 6.70 -1.03 20.55
C ARG A 385 7.41 -0.07 21.47
N LYS A 386 6.64 0.56 22.36
CA LYS A 386 7.12 1.60 23.29
C LYS A 386 8.11 1.07 24.35
N GLU A 387 7.93 -0.18 24.78
CA GLU A 387 8.70 -0.77 25.88
C GLU A 387 10.14 -1.16 25.48
N LEU A 388 10.45 -1.10 24.19
CA LEU A 388 11.78 -1.42 23.65
C LEU A 388 12.56 -0.14 23.32
N PRO A 389 13.90 -0.17 23.36
CA PRO A 389 14.73 0.94 22.87
C PRO A 389 14.37 1.33 21.45
N LYS A 390 14.41 2.63 21.12
CA LYS A 390 14.01 3.17 19.80
C LYS A 390 14.74 2.50 18.63
N GLU A 391 15.95 1.98 18.85
CA GLU A 391 16.76 1.28 17.85
C GLU A 391 16.10 -0.03 17.38
N ILE A 392 15.26 -0.65 18.22
CA ILE A 392 14.65 -1.96 17.98
C ILE A 392 13.13 -1.98 18.23
N GLY A 393 12.57 -0.88 18.75
CA GLY A 393 11.15 -0.77 19.06
C GLY A 393 10.26 -0.72 17.81
N GLY A 394 10.81 -0.32 16.66
CA GLY A 394 10.11 -0.30 15.39
C GLY A 394 10.55 -1.45 14.51
N VAL A 395 9.61 -2.28 14.07
CA VAL A 395 9.84 -3.31 13.06
C VAL A 395 8.92 -3.06 11.88
N VAL A 396 9.50 -2.91 10.70
CA VAL A 396 8.77 -2.88 9.42
C VAL A 396 8.85 -4.27 8.81
N TRP A 397 7.74 -4.96 8.82
CA TRP A 397 7.56 -6.23 8.12
C TRP A 397 7.25 -5.94 6.66
N VAL A 398 8.14 -6.28 5.74
CA VAL A 398 8.00 -5.96 4.30
C VAL A 398 7.77 -7.24 3.51
N GLY A 399 6.72 -7.25 2.67
CA GLY A 399 6.53 -8.22 1.60
C GLY A 399 6.62 -7.51 0.24
N PHE A 400 7.33 -8.10 -0.73
CA PHE A 400 7.37 -7.59 -2.10
C PHE A 400 6.35 -8.29 -2.98
N ASP A 401 5.81 -7.58 -3.97
CA ASP A 401 4.77 -8.05 -4.87
C ASP A 401 3.45 -8.43 -4.15
N GLU A 402 2.62 -9.27 -4.77
CA GLU A 402 1.30 -9.67 -4.27
C GLU A 402 1.39 -10.32 -2.87
N PRO A 403 0.74 -9.76 -1.83
CA PRO A 403 0.94 -10.18 -0.44
C PRO A 403 0.48 -11.61 -0.15
N TYR A 404 -0.50 -12.15 -0.89
CA TYR A 404 -0.90 -13.56 -0.79
C TYR A 404 0.24 -14.52 -1.10
N THR A 405 1.05 -14.17 -2.09
CA THR A 405 2.14 -15.01 -2.62
C THR A 405 3.52 -14.44 -2.27
N SER A 406 3.61 -13.62 -1.23
CA SER A 406 4.86 -13.02 -0.73
C SER A 406 5.15 -13.45 0.70
N CYS A 407 6.33 -13.16 1.24
CA CYS A 407 6.61 -13.35 2.67
C CYS A 407 7.09 -12.06 3.32
N PHE A 408 6.60 -11.80 4.53
CA PHE A 408 6.95 -10.61 5.30
C PHE A 408 8.27 -10.77 6.04
N MET A 409 9.19 -9.84 5.79
CA MET A 409 10.56 -9.85 6.31
C MET A 409 10.76 -8.68 7.30
N PRO A 410 11.35 -8.90 8.49
CA PRO A 410 11.51 -7.84 9.48
C PRO A 410 12.72 -6.92 9.18
N ILE A 411 12.45 -5.62 9.18
CA ILE A 411 13.47 -4.56 9.16
C ILE A 411 13.29 -3.67 10.38
N TYR A 412 14.33 -3.49 11.20
CA TYR A 412 14.26 -2.54 12.31
C TYR A 412 14.34 -1.09 11.83
N SER A 413 13.57 -0.19 12.43
CA SER A 413 13.61 1.25 12.09
C SER A 413 14.91 1.94 12.48
N GLY A 414 15.66 1.35 13.43
CA GLY A 414 16.91 1.90 13.95
C GLY A 414 18.16 1.51 13.18
N VAL A 415 18.06 0.81 12.05
CA VAL A 415 19.21 0.36 11.25
C VAL A 415 20.03 1.53 10.67
N SER A 416 21.28 1.27 10.29
CA SER A 416 22.13 2.22 9.54
C SER A 416 22.13 2.01 8.03
N ASP A 417 21.57 0.90 7.56
CA ASP A 417 21.52 0.57 6.13
C ASP A 417 20.46 -0.51 5.88
N LEU A 418 20.14 -0.74 4.61
CA LEU A 418 19.27 -1.81 4.14
C LEU A 418 20.00 -2.77 3.19
N PRO A 419 19.48 -4.01 3.03
CA PRO A 419 20.02 -4.96 2.07
C PRO A 419 20.08 -4.36 0.66
N ARG A 420 21.16 -4.64 -0.08
CA ARG A 420 21.31 -4.18 -1.47
C ARG A 420 20.10 -4.56 -2.32
N SER A 421 19.52 -5.74 -2.08
CA SER A 421 18.35 -6.26 -2.79
C SER A 421 17.08 -5.42 -2.62
N PHE A 422 17.00 -4.55 -1.62
CA PHE A 422 15.86 -3.66 -1.38
C PHE A 422 16.11 -2.29 -2.04
N GLN A 423 17.36 -1.84 -2.03
CA GLN A 423 17.75 -0.47 -2.39
C GLN A 423 18.19 -0.30 -3.85
N TYR A 424 18.65 -1.37 -4.50
CA TYR A 424 19.25 -1.31 -5.83
C TYR A 424 18.57 -2.32 -6.78
N GLY A 425 18.15 -1.82 -7.94
CA GLY A 425 17.43 -2.61 -8.93
C GLY A 425 16.52 -1.72 -9.77
N SER A 426 15.79 -2.34 -10.69
CA SER A 426 14.83 -1.67 -11.53
C SER A 426 13.66 -2.60 -11.81
N PRO A 427 12.40 -2.15 -11.66
CA PRO A 427 11.22 -2.90 -12.10
C PRO A 427 11.11 -2.96 -13.64
N LYS A 428 12.01 -2.30 -14.39
CA LYS A 428 12.04 -2.34 -15.86
C LYS A 428 12.96 -3.42 -16.43
N ILE A 429 13.90 -3.92 -15.63
CA ILE A 429 14.91 -4.88 -16.07
C ILE A 429 14.96 -6.00 -15.05
N TYR A 430 14.60 -7.21 -15.49
CA TYR A 430 14.66 -8.40 -14.64
C TYR A 430 16.06 -8.58 -14.05
N THR A 431 16.13 -8.58 -12.72
CA THR A 431 17.38 -8.73 -11.96
C THR A 431 17.11 -9.65 -10.77
N PRO A 432 17.71 -10.86 -10.69
CA PRO A 432 17.38 -11.82 -9.64
C PRO A 432 17.80 -11.35 -8.23
N ASP A 433 18.73 -10.39 -8.15
CA ASP A 433 19.22 -9.82 -6.90
C ASP A 433 18.39 -8.63 -6.41
N PHE A 434 17.44 -8.11 -7.21
CA PHE A 434 16.48 -7.11 -6.76
C PHE A 434 15.25 -7.84 -6.20
N ALA A 435 15.01 -7.69 -4.90
CA ALA A 435 14.08 -8.52 -4.14
C ALA A 435 12.71 -8.64 -4.80
N TRP A 436 12.17 -7.56 -5.35
CA TRP A 436 10.87 -7.56 -6.02
C TRP A 436 10.74 -8.61 -7.14
N TRP A 437 11.78 -8.83 -7.96
CA TRP A 437 11.67 -9.70 -9.13
C TRP A 437 11.44 -11.18 -8.80
N PRO A 438 12.16 -11.82 -7.86
CA PRO A 438 11.85 -13.18 -7.46
C PRO A 438 10.44 -13.37 -6.89
N PHE A 439 9.93 -12.41 -6.11
CA PHE A 439 8.56 -12.47 -5.59
C PHE A 439 7.53 -12.33 -6.73
N ASN A 440 7.70 -11.31 -7.57
CA ASN A 440 6.86 -11.09 -8.75
C ASN A 440 6.85 -12.29 -9.70
N PHE A 441 8.02 -12.90 -9.96
CA PHE A 441 8.10 -14.10 -10.78
C PHE A 441 7.23 -15.22 -10.21
N VAL A 442 7.36 -15.53 -8.92
CA VAL A 442 6.60 -16.62 -8.27
C VAL A 442 5.11 -16.33 -8.37
N ALA A 443 4.67 -15.12 -8.02
CA ALA A 443 3.25 -14.72 -8.09
C ALA A 443 2.66 -14.88 -9.50
N ASN A 444 3.44 -14.56 -10.54
CA ASN A 444 3.01 -14.69 -11.94
C ASN A 444 3.04 -16.14 -12.44
N TRP A 445 4.12 -16.88 -12.17
CA TRP A 445 4.33 -18.25 -12.64
C TRP A 445 3.23 -19.19 -12.16
N ILE A 446 2.83 -19.08 -10.89
CA ILE A 446 1.88 -20.02 -10.30
C ILE A 446 0.45 -19.88 -10.85
N ARG A 447 0.10 -18.76 -11.50
CA ARG A 447 -1.29 -18.45 -11.93
C ARG A 447 -1.87 -19.49 -12.88
N SER A 448 -1.03 -20.12 -13.70
CA SER A 448 -1.46 -21.13 -14.67
C SER A 448 -1.99 -22.41 -14.03
N ILE A 449 -1.65 -22.70 -12.77
CA ILE A 449 -2.09 -23.91 -12.05
C ILE A 449 -2.37 -23.62 -10.56
N TYR A 450 -2.85 -22.39 -10.30
CA TYR A 450 -2.87 -21.72 -9.00
C TYR A 450 -3.29 -22.61 -7.80
N SER A 451 -4.45 -23.25 -7.84
CA SER A 451 -4.97 -24.10 -6.75
C SER A 451 -4.06 -25.27 -6.32
N TYR A 452 -3.08 -25.65 -7.14
CA TYR A 452 -2.06 -26.65 -6.81
C TYR A 452 -0.80 -25.96 -6.29
N SER A 453 -0.21 -25.10 -7.11
CA SER A 453 1.11 -24.48 -6.88
C SER A 453 1.12 -23.50 -5.72
N VAL A 454 0.00 -22.82 -5.45
CA VAL A 454 -0.08 -21.86 -4.34
C VAL A 454 0.08 -22.52 -2.96
N LYS A 455 -0.21 -23.82 -2.84
CA LYS A 455 -0.04 -24.57 -1.58
C LYS A 455 1.43 -24.65 -1.16
N ASP A 456 2.33 -24.85 -2.12
CA ASP A 456 3.78 -24.88 -1.84
C ASP A 456 4.31 -23.47 -1.52
N VAL A 457 3.79 -22.44 -2.20
CA VAL A 457 4.13 -21.04 -1.90
C VAL A 457 3.70 -20.68 -0.48
N VAL A 458 2.46 -20.94 -0.10
CA VAL A 458 1.94 -20.66 1.26
C VAL A 458 2.67 -21.47 2.32
N LYS A 459 3.02 -22.73 2.03
CA LYS A 459 3.84 -23.55 2.92
C LYS A 459 5.21 -22.91 3.16
N LYS A 460 5.89 -22.47 2.10
CA LYS A 460 7.22 -21.84 2.21
C LYS A 460 7.15 -20.46 2.86
N GLN A 461 6.13 -19.67 2.52
CA GLN A 461 5.81 -18.40 3.18
C GLN A 461 5.69 -18.60 4.70
N LYS A 462 4.87 -19.56 5.15
CA LYS A 462 4.69 -19.84 6.58
C LYS A 462 5.98 -20.29 7.25
N GLU A 463 6.73 -21.20 6.62
CA GLU A 463 8.02 -21.68 7.13
C GLU A 463 9.00 -20.52 7.38
N LEU A 464 9.12 -19.61 6.39
CA LEU A 464 9.99 -18.44 6.50
C LEU A 464 9.49 -17.47 7.56
N GLU A 465 8.22 -17.08 7.51
CA GLU A 465 7.66 -16.10 8.45
C GLU A 465 7.71 -16.58 9.90
N ASP A 466 7.44 -17.86 10.16
CA ASP A 466 7.56 -18.43 11.50
C ASP A 466 9.00 -18.36 12.01
N LYS A 467 9.96 -18.74 11.15
CA LYS A 467 11.40 -18.63 11.46
C LYS A 467 11.81 -17.18 11.72
N GLU A 468 11.37 -16.24 10.90
CA GLU A 468 11.71 -14.83 11.04
C GLU A 468 11.22 -14.23 12.34
N ARG A 469 10.00 -14.58 12.76
CA ARG A 469 9.47 -14.13 14.05
C ARG A 469 10.23 -14.72 15.21
N GLU A 470 10.58 -16.01 15.15
CA GLU A 470 11.40 -16.64 16.18
C GLU A 470 12.80 -16.01 16.28
N GLU A 471 13.45 -15.73 15.15
CA GLU A 471 14.78 -15.11 15.11
C GLU A 471 14.74 -13.64 15.55
N ALA A 472 13.72 -12.87 15.16
CA ALA A 472 13.50 -11.52 15.64
C ALA A 472 13.33 -11.48 17.17
N LEU A 473 12.51 -12.37 17.74
CA LEU A 473 12.32 -12.46 19.20
C LEU A 473 13.61 -12.85 19.94
N LYS A 474 14.43 -13.74 19.37
CA LYS A 474 15.74 -14.11 19.93
C LYS A 474 16.68 -12.91 19.91
N LEU A 475 16.76 -12.22 18.77
CA LEU A 475 17.56 -11.01 18.59
C LEU A 475 17.12 -9.91 19.56
N GLU A 476 15.83 -9.67 19.76
CA GLU A 476 15.34 -8.63 20.67
C GLU A 476 15.77 -8.87 22.11
N LYS A 477 15.77 -10.12 22.57
CA LYS A 477 16.29 -10.50 23.91
C LYS A 477 17.80 -10.26 24.01
N GLU A 478 18.54 -10.61 22.95
CA GLU A 478 19.98 -10.33 22.83
C GLU A 478 20.23 -8.81 22.89
N LEU A 479 19.52 -8.04 22.07
CA LEU A 479 19.67 -6.60 21.93
C LEU A 479 19.24 -5.83 23.18
N ALA A 480 18.19 -6.27 23.89
CA ALA A 480 17.82 -5.68 25.18
C ALA A 480 18.92 -5.88 26.24
N THR A 481 19.65 -7.00 26.18
CA THR A 481 20.80 -7.26 27.04
C THR A 481 22.01 -6.44 26.62
N LEU A 482 22.29 -6.38 25.30
CA LEU A 482 23.38 -5.60 24.72
C LEU A 482 23.20 -4.11 24.99
N TRP A 483 21.97 -3.59 24.88
CA TRP A 483 21.64 -2.19 25.13
C TRP A 483 22.05 -1.74 26.54
N LYS A 484 21.87 -2.58 27.55
CA LYS A 484 22.28 -2.28 28.93
C LYS A 484 23.80 -2.20 29.11
N LYS A 485 24.58 -2.88 28.27
CA LYS A 485 26.04 -3.00 28.38
C LYS A 485 26.78 -2.04 27.44
N GLN A 486 26.33 -2.00 26.18
CA GLN A 486 26.94 -1.27 25.06
C GLN A 486 25.82 -0.74 24.15
N PRO A 487 25.10 0.33 24.57
CA PRO A 487 23.98 0.89 23.81
C PRO A 487 24.33 1.22 22.35
N GLY A 488 25.57 1.68 22.12
CA GLY A 488 26.06 2.05 20.80
C GLY A 488 26.05 0.90 19.80
N SER A 489 26.22 -0.36 20.24
CA SER A 489 26.37 -1.54 19.38
C SER A 489 25.05 -2.18 18.92
N VAL A 490 23.91 -1.72 19.46
CA VAL A 490 22.58 -2.28 19.16
C VAL A 490 22.23 -2.04 17.69
N LYS A 491 22.55 -0.85 17.19
CA LYS A 491 22.26 -0.43 15.82
C LYS A 491 22.99 -1.30 14.79
N GLU A 492 24.28 -1.54 14.99
CA GLU A 492 25.10 -2.35 14.08
C GLU A 492 24.64 -3.79 14.09
N ARG A 493 24.33 -4.36 15.27
CA ARG A 493 23.85 -5.74 15.38
C ARG A 493 22.48 -5.94 14.75
N ALA A 494 21.54 -5.00 14.94
CA ALA A 494 20.25 -5.01 14.27
C ALA A 494 20.39 -4.87 12.75
N THR A 495 21.28 -3.98 12.29
CA THR A 495 21.58 -3.80 10.86
C THR A 495 22.13 -5.10 10.26
N GLN A 496 23.11 -5.72 10.90
CA GLN A 496 23.72 -6.97 10.42
C GLN A 496 22.68 -8.09 10.31
N PHE A 497 21.79 -8.22 11.30
CA PHE A 497 20.68 -9.17 11.24
C PHE A 497 19.80 -8.92 10.01
N CYS A 498 19.34 -7.69 9.79
CA CYS A 498 18.48 -7.39 8.64
C CYS A 498 19.18 -7.67 7.29
N LEU A 499 20.49 -7.38 7.18
CA LEU A 499 21.28 -7.66 5.98
C LEU A 499 21.39 -9.17 5.68
N GLU A 500 21.80 -9.96 6.67
CA GLU A 500 21.95 -11.42 6.54
C GLU A 500 20.62 -12.11 6.29
N ASN A 501 19.59 -11.66 6.99
CA ASN A 501 18.27 -12.25 6.91
C ASN A 501 17.64 -12.06 5.53
N ALA A 502 17.61 -10.82 5.03
CA ALA A 502 17.07 -10.54 3.71
C ALA A 502 17.78 -11.32 2.59
N GLN A 503 19.11 -11.49 2.69
CA GLN A 503 19.87 -12.33 1.76
C GLN A 503 19.45 -13.81 1.84
N THR A 504 19.24 -14.31 3.06
CA THR A 504 18.80 -15.69 3.31
C THR A 504 17.40 -15.94 2.73
N ILE A 505 16.46 -15.03 2.96
CA ILE A 505 15.10 -15.13 2.44
C ILE A 505 15.10 -15.07 0.92
N LEU A 506 15.83 -14.13 0.32
CA LEU A 506 15.92 -14.00 -1.14
C LEU A 506 16.50 -15.28 -1.78
N LYS A 507 17.51 -15.89 -1.15
CA LYS A 507 18.07 -17.17 -1.60
C LYS A 507 17.03 -18.29 -1.53
N GLN A 508 16.29 -18.39 -0.42
CA GLN A 508 15.26 -19.41 -0.26
C GLN A 508 14.08 -19.21 -1.22
N TRP A 509 13.70 -17.96 -1.50
CA TRP A 509 12.65 -17.65 -2.46
C TRP A 509 13.05 -17.96 -3.91
N ASN A 510 14.30 -17.69 -4.27
CA ASN A 510 14.86 -18.12 -5.56
C ASN A 510 14.92 -19.66 -5.68
N SER A 511 15.19 -20.38 -4.59
CA SER A 511 15.10 -21.85 -4.57
C SER A 511 13.67 -22.32 -4.81
N LEU A 512 12.70 -21.75 -4.10
CA LEU A 512 11.27 -22.04 -4.28
C LEU A 512 10.85 -21.83 -5.74
N ARG A 513 11.31 -20.75 -6.38
CA ARG A 513 11.05 -20.52 -7.80
C ARG A 513 11.49 -21.69 -8.66
N THR A 514 12.74 -22.14 -8.51
CA THR A 514 13.27 -23.27 -9.29
C THR A 514 12.47 -24.54 -8.99
N ASP A 515 12.16 -24.80 -7.72
CA ASP A 515 11.35 -25.94 -7.30
C ASP A 515 9.95 -25.96 -7.94
N LEU A 516 9.29 -24.79 -8.04
CA LEU A 516 7.97 -24.66 -8.66
C LEU A 516 8.01 -24.87 -10.18
N ILE A 517 9.08 -24.45 -10.86
CA ILE A 517 9.27 -24.71 -12.30
C ILE A 517 9.46 -26.22 -12.53
N GLU A 518 10.33 -26.86 -11.73
CA GLU A 518 10.60 -28.29 -11.83
C GLU A 518 9.34 -29.12 -11.52
N LYS A 519 8.58 -28.71 -10.50
CA LYS A 519 7.39 -29.44 -10.06
C LYS A 519 6.20 -29.25 -11.00
N TYR A 520 5.93 -28.02 -11.46
CA TYR A 520 4.67 -27.66 -12.13
C TYR A 520 4.78 -27.32 -13.63
N ASN A 521 5.79 -27.82 -14.34
CA ASN A 521 5.89 -27.63 -15.79
C ASN A 521 4.85 -28.47 -16.56
N ASP A 522 4.43 -27.94 -17.71
CA ASP A 522 3.57 -28.60 -18.71
C ASP A 522 2.25 -29.19 -18.18
N GLY A 523 1.73 -28.66 -17.06
CA GLY A 523 0.49 -29.13 -16.45
C GLY A 523 0.63 -30.42 -15.62
N TYR A 524 1.85 -30.76 -15.20
CA TYR A 524 2.15 -31.89 -14.32
C TYR A 524 2.46 -31.46 -12.89
N ASP A 525 2.40 -32.41 -11.96
CA ASP A 525 3.04 -32.41 -10.66
C ASP A 525 4.16 -33.48 -10.70
N ASN A 526 5.39 -33.02 -10.88
CA ASN A 526 6.56 -33.87 -11.12
C ASN A 526 7.38 -34.18 -9.85
N LYS A 527 6.89 -33.82 -8.65
CA LYS A 527 7.58 -34.12 -7.38
C LYS A 527 6.62 -34.80 -6.40
N PRO A 528 7.08 -35.81 -5.62
CA PRO A 528 8.47 -36.31 -5.57
C PRO A 528 8.86 -37.17 -6.78
N GLU A 529 7.89 -37.73 -7.51
CA GLU A 529 8.13 -38.54 -8.71
C GLU A 529 7.56 -37.83 -9.96
N PRO A 530 8.23 -37.91 -11.12
CA PRO A 530 7.75 -37.30 -12.37
C PRO A 530 6.44 -37.90 -12.90
N GLY A 531 5.65 -37.07 -13.61
CA GLY A 531 4.52 -37.54 -14.41
C GLY A 531 3.15 -37.54 -13.73
N GLY A 532 3.00 -36.91 -12.56
CA GLY A 532 1.69 -36.72 -11.93
C GLY A 532 0.81 -35.79 -12.79
N MET A 533 -0.11 -36.32 -13.57
CA MET A 533 -0.99 -35.48 -14.40
C MET A 533 -1.98 -34.70 -13.53
N ILE A 534 -2.00 -33.37 -13.63
CA ILE A 534 -2.99 -32.52 -12.96
C ILE A 534 -4.28 -32.48 -13.79
N GLY A 535 -4.16 -32.13 -15.07
CA GLY A 535 -5.29 -32.02 -16.00
C GLY A 535 -6.27 -30.90 -15.64
N TYR A 536 -7.27 -30.67 -16.50
CA TYR A 536 -8.35 -29.74 -16.19
C TYR A 536 -9.42 -30.40 -15.30
N PRO A 537 -10.01 -29.68 -14.33
CA PRO A 537 -11.12 -30.21 -13.55
C PRO A 537 -12.34 -30.55 -14.42
N GLN A 538 -13.11 -31.56 -13.99
CA GLN A 538 -14.28 -32.04 -14.75
C GLN A 538 -15.28 -30.93 -15.09
N GLU A 539 -15.61 -30.06 -14.13
CA GLU A 539 -16.51 -28.93 -14.36
C GLU A 539 -16.01 -28.02 -15.50
N TRP A 540 -14.70 -27.80 -15.58
CA TRP A 540 -14.11 -27.01 -16.65
C TRP A 540 -14.16 -27.72 -18.00
N LEU A 541 -13.91 -29.03 -18.01
CA LEU A 541 -14.04 -29.87 -19.21
C LEU A 541 -15.47 -29.88 -19.74
N ASP A 542 -16.46 -29.99 -18.86
CA ASP A 542 -17.88 -29.96 -19.21
C ASP A 542 -18.24 -28.61 -19.86
N ARG A 543 -17.80 -27.50 -19.25
CA ARG A 543 -18.01 -26.15 -19.77
C ARG A 543 -17.28 -25.87 -21.08
N ALA A 544 -16.09 -26.44 -21.25
CA ALA A 544 -15.33 -26.36 -22.49
C ALA A 544 -15.91 -27.24 -23.61
N GLY A 545 -16.94 -28.05 -23.32
CA GLY A 545 -17.51 -28.99 -24.27
C GLY A 545 -16.56 -30.14 -24.62
N TYR A 546 -15.63 -30.49 -23.72
CA TYR A 546 -14.62 -31.53 -23.97
C TYR A 546 -15.26 -32.87 -24.38
N ALA A 547 -16.37 -33.25 -23.72
CA ALA A 547 -17.13 -34.46 -24.05
C ALA A 547 -17.75 -34.44 -25.47
N LYS A 548 -17.84 -33.26 -26.11
CA LYS A 548 -18.31 -33.07 -27.49
C LYS A 548 -17.15 -32.91 -28.50
N GLY A 549 -15.90 -33.16 -28.07
CA GLY A 549 -14.75 -33.16 -28.96
C GLY A 549 -14.87 -34.20 -30.09
N PRO A 550 -14.06 -34.08 -31.15
CA PRO A 550 -14.15 -34.98 -32.30
C PRO A 550 -13.87 -36.43 -31.89
N ILE A 551 -14.84 -37.31 -32.12
CA ILE A 551 -14.72 -38.76 -31.91
C ILE A 551 -14.52 -39.55 -33.22
N SER A 552 -14.53 -38.85 -34.36
CA SER A 552 -14.27 -39.43 -35.67
C SER A 552 -13.53 -38.44 -36.58
N TYR A 553 -12.89 -38.94 -37.64
CA TYR A 553 -12.24 -38.11 -38.66
C TYR A 553 -13.24 -37.43 -39.61
N GLN A 554 -14.53 -37.76 -39.53
CA GLN A 554 -15.56 -37.15 -40.36
C GLN A 554 -16.09 -35.89 -39.67
N LYS A 555 -16.19 -34.79 -40.41
CA LYS A 555 -16.82 -33.56 -39.93
C LYS A 555 -18.32 -33.85 -39.75
N ASP A 556 -18.83 -33.73 -38.53
CA ASP A 556 -20.26 -33.88 -38.27
C ASP A 556 -21.06 -32.91 -39.15
N ALA A 557 -21.94 -33.45 -39.99
CA ALA A 557 -22.73 -32.68 -40.95
C ALA A 557 -23.89 -31.88 -40.30
N GLY A 558 -23.98 -31.83 -38.97
CA GLY A 558 -25.19 -31.41 -38.24
C GLY A 558 -25.01 -30.40 -37.10
N GLY A 559 -23.94 -29.57 -37.11
CA GLY A 559 -23.57 -28.76 -35.94
C GLY A 559 -23.84 -27.24 -35.95
N ASP A 560 -24.38 -26.64 -37.03
CA ASP A 560 -24.59 -25.17 -37.12
C ASP A 560 -26.04 -24.76 -36.78
N LYS A 561 -26.57 -25.21 -35.63
CA LYS A 561 -27.85 -24.71 -35.10
C LYS A 561 -27.83 -24.46 -33.60
N GLU A 562 -26.86 -23.70 -33.11
CA GLU A 562 -27.09 -22.91 -31.89
C GLU A 562 -26.62 -21.49 -32.14
N LYS A 563 -27.61 -20.62 -32.36
CA LYS A 563 -27.45 -19.16 -32.35
C LYS A 563 -26.98 -18.77 -30.96
N VAL A 564 -25.81 -18.15 -30.89
CA VAL A 564 -25.40 -17.36 -29.72
C VAL A 564 -26.39 -16.19 -29.61
N GLN A 565 -27.16 -16.17 -28.53
CA GLN A 565 -27.96 -15.03 -28.08
C GLN A 565 -27.31 -14.44 -26.84
#